data_AF-A0A9D5IFG9-F1
#
_entry.id   AF-A0A9D5IFG9-F1
#
_cell.length_a   1.000
_cell.length_b   1.000
_cell.length_c   1.000
_cell.angle_alpha   90.00
_cell.angle_beta   90.00
_cell.angle_gamma   90.00
#
_symmetry.space_group_name_H-M   'P 1'
#
loop_
_entity.id
_entity.type
_entity.pdbx_description
1 polymer ?
#
loop_
_entity_poly.entity_id
_entity_poly.type
_entity_poly.pdbx_seq_one_letter_code
_entity_poly.pdbx_strand_id
1 'polypeptide(L)'
;MPRRILSVALIFGLAGIAFSADNKVERPKADPASTPLELTITGKTTKYTLDTGGLSAADYKKKIEAAANDGPIRTPAVDLTIELKNTSDKTVTVWTSGDPVVLTLELNGKGAVNLTPPLAFTTNFAAPKGIAIEAGKSHTIPLKALVSGFRGGSKFSTWTQAGDYELVATLKTGMTPAPKGAKDFDGFGVVTVTSPAFKLTVEEKK
;
A
#
# COMPACT_ATOMS: atom_id res chain seq x y z
N MET A 1 -53.06 -16.00 55.98
CA MET A 1 -53.11 -14.84 55.06
C MET A 1 -52.21 -15.12 53.85
N PRO A 2 -52.61 -14.73 52.63
CA PRO A 2 -52.09 -15.24 51.36
C PRO A 2 -50.96 -14.39 50.74
N ARG A 3 -50.16 -15.09 49.91
CA ARG A 3 -49.51 -14.71 48.64
C ARG A 3 -49.00 -13.27 48.45
N ARG A 4 -47.72 -13.18 48.02
CA ARG A 4 -47.37 -12.68 46.66
C ARG A 4 -45.93 -13.07 46.30
N ILE A 5 -45.83 -13.87 45.25
CA ILE A 5 -44.62 -14.23 44.51
C ILE A 5 -44.42 -13.13 43.47
N LEU A 6 -43.21 -12.57 43.36
CA LEU A 6 -42.82 -11.77 42.20
C LEU A 6 -41.58 -12.42 41.57
N SER A 7 -41.80 -13.06 40.43
CA SER A 7 -40.76 -13.58 39.56
C SER A 7 -40.15 -12.43 38.77
N VAL A 8 -38.83 -12.26 38.83
CA VAL A 8 -38.07 -11.46 37.87
C VAL A 8 -37.22 -12.42 37.05
N ALA A 9 -37.65 -12.65 35.81
CA ALA A 9 -36.86 -13.32 34.80
C ALA A 9 -35.89 -12.29 34.19
N LEU A 10 -34.59 -12.49 34.38
CA LEU A 10 -33.56 -11.70 33.71
C LEU A 10 -33.00 -12.53 32.55
N ILE A 11 -33.34 -12.12 31.33
CA ILE A 11 -32.79 -12.66 30.08
C ILE A 11 -31.62 -11.74 29.69
N PHE A 12 -30.40 -12.26 29.74
CA PHE A 12 -29.25 -11.76 28.97
C PHE A 12 -28.66 -13.02 28.31
N GLY A 13 -28.71 -13.23 27.00
CA GLY A 13 -28.41 -12.28 25.94
C GLY A 13 -26.96 -12.53 25.50
N LEU A 14 -26.78 -13.30 24.41
CA LEU A 14 -25.52 -13.79 23.87
C LEU A 14 -24.38 -12.74 23.91
N ALA A 15 -23.24 -13.14 24.47
CA ALA A 15 -21.96 -12.47 24.28
C ALA A 15 -21.47 -12.73 22.84
N GLY A 16 -21.91 -11.90 21.90
CA GLY A 16 -21.26 -11.75 20.61
C GLY A 16 -19.93 -11.03 20.80
N ILE A 17 -18.82 -11.68 20.42
CA ILE A 17 -17.51 -11.05 20.31
C ILE A 17 -17.62 -9.99 19.22
N ALA A 18 -17.76 -8.73 19.64
CA ALA A 18 -17.65 -7.58 18.76
C ALA A 18 -16.20 -7.52 18.27
N PHE A 19 -15.99 -7.79 16.98
CA PHE A 19 -14.77 -7.42 16.28
C PHE A 19 -14.56 -5.92 16.49
N SER A 20 -13.42 -5.54 17.08
CA SER A 20 -13.02 -4.15 17.24
C SER A 20 -12.89 -3.49 15.86
N ALA A 21 -13.92 -2.75 15.48
CA ALA A 21 -13.88 -1.74 14.44
C ALA A 21 -13.65 -0.39 15.12
N ASP A 22 -12.39 0.07 15.17
CA ASP A 22 -12.05 1.50 15.12
C ASP A 22 -10.52 1.68 15.22
N ASN A 23 -9.84 1.42 14.11
CA ASN A 23 -8.76 2.30 13.69
C ASN A 23 -9.20 2.83 12.34
N LYS A 24 -9.80 4.02 12.34
CA LYS A 24 -10.03 4.79 11.11
C LYS A 24 -8.70 4.89 10.39
N VAL A 25 -8.55 4.18 9.28
CA VAL A 25 -7.50 4.40 8.30
C VAL A 25 -7.59 5.89 7.92
N GLU A 26 -6.64 6.68 8.41
CA GLU A 26 -6.57 8.10 8.11
C GLU A 26 -6.48 8.29 6.59
N ARG A 27 -7.18 9.32 6.11
CA ARG A 27 -7.35 9.65 4.69
C ARG A 27 -5.99 9.80 3.98
N PRO A 28 -5.94 9.61 2.64
CA PRO A 28 -4.77 9.97 1.84
C PRO A 28 -4.25 11.34 2.23
N LYS A 29 -2.98 11.41 2.63
CA LYS A 29 -2.34 12.64 3.09
C LYS A 29 -1.11 12.88 2.24
N ALA A 30 -1.08 14.04 1.62
CA ALA A 30 0.13 14.58 1.04
C ALA A 30 0.90 15.36 2.10
N ASP A 31 2.23 15.23 2.08
CA ASP A 31 3.16 15.94 2.95
C ASP A 31 4.20 16.67 2.08
N PRO A 32 4.28 18.01 2.13
CA PRO A 32 3.42 18.91 2.92
C PRO A 32 1.96 18.91 2.45
N ALA A 33 1.05 19.31 3.34
CA ALA A 33 -0.39 19.33 3.07
C ALA A 33 -0.82 20.24 1.91
N SER A 34 0.03 21.21 1.51
CA SER A 34 -0.22 22.07 0.35
C SER A 34 0.13 21.42 -0.99
N THR A 35 0.57 20.17 -1.00
CA THR A 35 0.94 19.43 -2.21
C THR A 35 -0.31 19.13 -3.05
N PRO A 36 -0.42 19.65 -4.29
CA PRO A 36 -1.59 19.44 -5.16
C PRO A 36 -1.48 18.14 -5.96
N LEU A 37 -1.11 17.05 -5.29
CA LEU A 37 -1.01 15.73 -5.90
C LEU A 37 -1.88 14.76 -5.12
N GLU A 38 -2.58 13.91 -5.85
CA GLU A 38 -3.36 12.81 -5.30
C GLU A 38 -2.84 11.50 -5.87
N LEU A 39 -2.63 10.52 -5.00
CA LEU A 39 -2.20 9.17 -5.39
C LEU A 39 -3.37 8.23 -5.19
N THR A 40 -3.71 7.44 -6.20
CA THR A 40 -4.75 6.40 -6.08
C THR A 40 -4.24 5.10 -6.68
N ILE A 41 -4.82 3.99 -6.23
CA ILE A 41 -4.62 2.67 -6.82
C ILE A 41 -5.92 2.30 -7.51
N THR A 42 -5.84 1.91 -8.77
CA THR A 42 -6.95 1.44 -9.58
C THR A 42 -6.62 0.09 -10.20
N GLY A 43 -7.63 -0.69 -10.58
CA GLY A 43 -7.43 -1.99 -11.21
C GLY A 43 -8.75 -2.68 -11.48
N LYS A 44 -8.79 -3.46 -12.57
CA LYS A 44 -9.95 -4.30 -12.89
C LYS A 44 -10.02 -5.56 -12.03
N THR A 45 -8.85 -6.05 -11.61
CA THR A 45 -8.72 -7.27 -10.82
C THR A 45 -8.58 -6.91 -9.35
N THR A 46 -9.59 -7.27 -8.55
CA THR A 46 -9.56 -7.14 -7.08
C THR A 46 -9.50 -8.49 -6.37
N LYS A 47 -9.53 -9.59 -7.14
CA LYS A 47 -9.48 -10.96 -6.65
C LYS A 47 -8.25 -11.67 -7.15
N TYR A 48 -7.51 -12.29 -6.25
CA TYR A 48 -6.28 -13.01 -6.57
C TYR A 48 -6.29 -14.41 -5.96
N THR A 49 -5.54 -15.31 -6.58
CA THR A 49 -5.40 -16.69 -6.10
C THR A 49 -4.10 -16.86 -5.33
N LEU A 50 -4.16 -17.53 -4.19
CA LEU A 50 -3.00 -17.97 -3.43
C LEU A 50 -2.73 -19.46 -3.71
N ASP A 51 -1.51 -19.75 -4.15
CA ASP A 51 -0.99 -21.11 -4.28
C ASP A 51 0.15 -21.31 -3.27
N THR A 52 -0.14 -21.98 -2.16
CA THR A 52 0.86 -22.32 -1.13
C THR A 52 1.65 -23.59 -1.48
N GLY A 53 1.31 -24.29 -2.56
CA GLY A 53 1.85 -25.61 -2.87
C GLY A 53 1.53 -26.66 -1.80
N GLY A 54 0.38 -26.54 -1.12
CA GLY A 54 -0.06 -27.45 -0.06
C GLY A 54 0.53 -27.17 1.33
N LEU A 55 1.32 -26.09 1.48
CA LEU A 55 1.83 -25.66 2.78
C LEU A 55 0.76 -24.95 3.61
N SER A 56 0.86 -25.06 4.93
CA SER A 56 0.11 -24.23 5.85
C SER A 56 0.50 -22.75 5.70
N ALA A 57 -0.38 -21.82 6.07
CA ALA A 57 -0.07 -20.39 6.04
C ALA A 57 1.20 -20.02 6.82
N ALA A 58 1.42 -20.68 7.97
CA ALA A 58 2.58 -20.45 8.82
C ALA A 58 3.87 -20.99 8.19
N ASP A 59 3.84 -22.19 7.60
CA ASP A 59 5.02 -22.78 6.96
C ASP A 59 5.36 -22.06 5.65
N TYR A 60 4.34 -21.62 4.91
CA TYR A 60 4.51 -20.81 3.72
C TYR A 60 5.13 -19.45 4.05
N LYS A 61 4.66 -18.79 5.13
CA LYS A 61 5.26 -17.55 5.65
C LYS A 61 6.73 -17.74 6.00
N LYS A 62 7.08 -18.76 6.77
CA LYS A 62 8.48 -19.08 7.12
C LYS A 62 9.34 -19.30 5.89
N LYS A 63 8.83 -20.01 4.88
CA LYS A 63 9.53 -20.23 3.61
C LYS A 63 9.82 -18.92 2.87
N ILE A 64 8.84 -18.01 2.83
CA ILE A 64 9.00 -16.67 2.23
C ILE A 64 10.04 -15.84 2.99
N GLU A 65 9.97 -15.83 4.33
CA GLU A 65 10.91 -15.09 5.18
C GLU A 65 12.34 -15.64 5.06
N ALA A 66 12.50 -16.96 4.98
CA ALA A 66 13.81 -17.59 4.73
C ALA A 66 14.36 -17.21 3.35
N ALA A 67 13.51 -17.20 2.32
CA ALA A 67 13.92 -16.78 0.98
C ALA A 67 14.37 -15.31 0.94
N ALA A 68 13.94 -14.46 1.86
CA ALA A 68 14.38 -13.06 1.90
C ALA A 68 15.87 -12.89 2.24
N ASN A 69 16.51 -13.89 2.83
CA ASN A 69 17.95 -13.85 3.11
C ASN A 69 18.76 -14.50 1.99
N ASP A 70 18.31 -15.66 1.50
CA ASP A 70 19.18 -16.58 0.75
C ASP A 70 18.61 -17.00 -0.61
N GLY A 71 17.50 -16.43 -1.08
CA GLY A 71 16.84 -16.92 -2.29
C GLY A 71 15.95 -15.93 -3.05
N PRO A 72 15.37 -16.38 -4.17
CA PRO A 72 14.44 -15.55 -4.94
C PRO A 72 13.10 -15.44 -4.19
N ILE A 73 12.71 -14.20 -3.86
CA ILE A 73 11.36 -13.92 -3.35
C ILE A 73 10.38 -13.89 -4.52
N ARG A 74 9.35 -14.73 -4.46
CA ARG A 74 8.22 -14.69 -5.40
C ARG A 74 7.15 -13.76 -4.87
N THR A 75 6.82 -12.71 -5.62
CA THR A 75 5.67 -11.85 -5.35
C THR A 75 4.50 -12.24 -6.26
N PRO A 76 3.26 -12.03 -5.79
CA PRO A 76 2.10 -12.31 -6.62
C PRO A 76 2.07 -11.38 -7.83
N ALA A 77 1.72 -11.95 -8.98
CA ALA A 77 1.40 -11.17 -10.16
C ALA A 77 0.09 -10.42 -9.92
N VAL A 78 0.10 -9.12 -10.14
CA VAL A 78 -1.07 -8.24 -10.02
C VAL A 78 -1.26 -7.46 -11.32
N ASP A 79 -2.45 -6.93 -11.52
CA ASP A 79 -2.74 -6.03 -12.65
C ASP A 79 -3.45 -4.80 -12.10
N LEU A 80 -2.65 -3.95 -11.47
CA LEU A 80 -3.06 -2.72 -10.85
C LEU A 80 -2.36 -1.55 -11.53
N THR A 81 -2.88 -0.35 -11.34
CA THR A 81 -2.31 0.90 -11.82
C THR A 81 -2.30 1.88 -10.67
N ILE A 82 -1.15 2.52 -10.45
CA ILE A 82 -1.05 3.66 -9.55
C ILE A 82 -1.24 4.90 -10.39
N GLU A 83 -2.19 5.74 -10.00
CA GLU A 83 -2.49 6.99 -10.69
C GLU A 83 -2.03 8.15 -9.81
N LEU A 84 -1.15 8.99 -10.34
CA LEU A 84 -0.72 10.24 -9.74
C LEU A 84 -1.40 11.38 -10.48
N LYS A 85 -2.38 12.00 -9.83
CA LYS A 85 -3.19 13.08 -10.39
C LYS A 85 -2.71 14.44 -9.91
N ASN A 86 -2.60 15.39 -10.82
CA ASN A 86 -2.44 16.80 -10.49
C ASN A 86 -3.80 17.42 -10.18
N THR A 87 -4.01 17.86 -8.95
CA THR A 87 -5.27 18.46 -8.48
C THR A 87 -5.28 19.98 -8.52
N SER A 88 -4.18 20.61 -8.97
CA SER A 88 -4.12 22.06 -9.16
C SER A 88 -4.74 22.51 -10.49
N ASP A 89 -4.80 23.83 -10.64
CA ASP A 89 -5.21 24.56 -11.84
C ASP A 89 -4.04 24.85 -12.80
N LYS A 90 -2.83 24.36 -12.51
CA LYS A 90 -1.61 24.63 -13.28
C LYS A 90 -0.89 23.34 -13.63
N THR A 91 -0.10 23.37 -14.68
CA THR A 91 0.83 22.27 -14.97
C THR A 91 1.90 22.19 -13.88
N VAL A 92 2.15 20.98 -13.40
CA VAL A 92 3.24 20.67 -12.46
C VAL A 92 4.22 19.73 -13.12
N THR A 93 5.49 19.78 -12.75
CA THR A 93 6.48 18.77 -13.15
C THR A 93 6.81 17.90 -11.96
N VAL A 94 6.71 16.57 -12.11
CA VAL A 94 6.95 15.59 -11.02
C VAL A 94 7.99 14.57 -11.45
N TRP A 95 8.87 14.17 -10.53
CA TRP A 95 9.81 13.07 -10.81
C TRP A 95 9.10 11.71 -10.81
N THR A 96 9.39 10.88 -11.81
CA THR A 96 8.78 9.55 -11.96
C THR A 96 9.79 8.40 -11.91
N SER A 97 11.07 8.73 -11.95
CA SER A 97 12.17 7.78 -11.85
C SER A 97 13.42 8.47 -11.31
N GLY A 98 14.43 7.67 -10.96
CA GLY A 98 15.67 8.11 -10.32
C GLY A 98 15.69 7.80 -8.83
N ASP A 99 16.86 7.91 -8.22
CA ASP A 99 17.08 7.50 -6.83
C ASP A 99 16.27 8.29 -5.78
N PRO A 100 15.97 9.58 -5.97
CA PRO A 100 15.10 10.32 -5.06
C PRO A 100 13.62 9.87 -5.09
N VAL A 101 13.20 9.14 -6.13
CA VAL A 101 11.83 8.67 -6.30
C VAL A 101 11.67 7.29 -5.67
N VAL A 102 10.82 7.20 -4.66
CA VAL A 102 10.58 5.95 -3.92
C VAL A 102 9.09 5.70 -3.83
N LEU A 103 8.60 4.73 -4.59
CA LEU A 103 7.28 4.16 -4.41
C LEU A 103 7.37 3.07 -3.35
N THR A 104 6.55 3.11 -2.32
CA THR A 104 6.46 2.08 -1.28
C THR A 104 5.06 1.48 -1.29
N LEU A 105 4.98 0.16 -1.33
CA LEU A 105 3.73 -0.58 -1.19
C LEU A 105 3.68 -1.22 0.19
N GLU A 106 2.53 -1.12 0.84
CA GLU A 106 2.26 -1.76 2.12
C GLU A 106 0.98 -2.56 2.02
N LEU A 107 1.12 -3.87 2.22
CA LEU A 107 -0.01 -4.78 2.29
C LEU A 107 -0.38 -5.01 3.75
N ASN A 108 -1.67 -4.87 4.06
CA ASN A 108 -2.24 -5.10 5.38
C ASN A 108 -3.29 -6.21 5.31
N GLY A 109 -3.36 -7.04 6.33
CA GLY A 109 -4.26 -8.19 6.40
C GLY A 109 -3.66 -9.33 7.22
N LYS A 110 -4.48 -10.30 7.63
CA LYS A 110 -4.08 -11.37 8.56
C LYS A 110 -2.83 -12.15 8.09
N GLY A 111 -2.66 -12.31 6.78
CA GLY A 111 -1.51 -13.01 6.19
C GLY A 111 -0.63 -12.10 5.36
N ALA A 112 -0.62 -10.80 5.63
CA ALA A 112 0.23 -9.88 4.88
C ALA A 112 1.68 -10.00 5.37
N VAL A 113 2.61 -10.01 4.42
CA VAL A 113 4.05 -10.06 4.68
C VAL A 113 4.70 -8.98 3.82
N ASN A 114 5.41 -8.06 4.47
CA ASN A 114 6.16 -6.98 3.83
C ASN A 114 7.63 -7.14 4.19
N LEU A 115 8.50 -7.35 3.20
CA LEU A 115 9.91 -7.69 3.37
C LEU A 115 10.77 -6.62 2.76
N THR A 116 11.93 -6.38 3.34
CA THR A 116 12.98 -5.51 2.82
C THR A 116 14.30 -6.27 2.86
N PRO A 117 14.48 -7.26 1.97
CA PRO A 117 15.70 -8.07 1.94
C PRO A 117 16.91 -7.19 1.64
N PRO A 118 18.10 -7.53 2.16
CA PRO A 118 19.33 -6.84 1.82
C PRO A 118 19.73 -7.17 0.37
N LEU A 119 19.36 -6.30 -0.56
CA LEU A 119 19.73 -6.44 -1.97
C LEU A 119 20.95 -5.57 -2.30
N ALA A 120 21.83 -6.10 -3.13
CA ALA A 120 22.90 -5.33 -3.73
C ALA A 120 22.33 -4.43 -4.83
N PHE A 121 22.48 -3.11 -4.66
CA PHE A 121 22.20 -2.12 -5.70
C PHE A 121 23.50 -1.54 -6.23
N THR A 122 23.53 -1.14 -7.50
CA THR A 122 24.68 -0.44 -8.06
C THR A 122 24.86 0.92 -7.37
N THR A 123 26.10 1.31 -7.14
CA THR A 123 26.46 2.58 -6.46
C THR A 123 26.29 3.82 -7.34
N ASN A 124 26.03 3.64 -8.64
CA ASN A 124 25.85 4.75 -9.58
C ASN A 124 24.56 5.49 -9.27
N PHE A 125 24.64 6.79 -9.02
CA PHE A 125 23.45 7.62 -8.79
C PHE A 125 22.62 7.75 -10.06
N ALA A 126 21.33 7.41 -9.98
CA ALA A 126 20.38 7.63 -11.06
C ALA A 126 19.68 8.98 -10.86
N ALA A 127 20.03 9.98 -11.68
CA ALA A 127 19.41 11.30 -11.63
C ALA A 127 17.89 11.21 -11.86
N PRO A 128 17.09 12.06 -11.16
CA PRO A 128 15.65 12.04 -11.31
C PRO A 128 15.21 12.50 -12.71
N LYS A 129 14.12 11.92 -13.22
CA LYS A 129 13.48 12.36 -14.47
C LYS A 129 12.11 12.93 -14.16
N GLY A 130 11.90 14.19 -14.53
CA GLY A 130 10.62 14.88 -14.41
C GLY A 130 9.73 14.67 -15.63
N ILE A 131 8.42 14.64 -15.40
CA ILE A 131 7.40 14.76 -16.46
C ILE A 131 6.45 15.89 -16.11
N ALA A 132 5.93 16.58 -17.11
CA ALA A 132 4.84 17.53 -16.93
C ALA A 132 3.50 16.79 -16.79
N ILE A 133 2.71 17.16 -15.80
CA ILE A 133 1.33 16.71 -15.59
C ILE A 133 0.47 17.96 -15.62
N GLU A 134 -0.32 18.12 -16.69
CA GLU A 134 -1.25 19.25 -16.82
C GLU A 134 -2.30 19.26 -15.71
N ALA A 135 -2.95 20.41 -15.52
CA ALA A 135 -4.02 20.57 -14.55
C ALA A 135 -5.12 19.51 -14.74
N GLY A 136 -5.48 18.81 -13.66
CA GLY A 136 -6.50 17.77 -13.65
C GLY A 136 -6.12 16.47 -14.37
N LYS A 137 -4.94 16.37 -14.99
CA LYS A 137 -4.45 15.14 -15.65
C LYS A 137 -3.71 14.24 -14.67
N SER A 138 -3.48 13.01 -15.12
CA SER A 138 -2.83 11.98 -14.32
C SER A 138 -1.70 11.30 -15.07
N HIS A 139 -0.69 10.87 -14.32
CA HIS A 139 0.34 9.95 -14.76
C HIS A 139 0.08 8.57 -14.17
N THR A 140 0.25 7.52 -14.98
CA THR A 140 0.00 6.15 -14.56
C THR A 140 1.30 5.36 -14.44
N ILE A 141 1.40 4.60 -13.36
CA ILE A 141 2.51 3.68 -13.08
C ILE A 141 1.90 2.27 -13.05
N PRO A 142 2.21 1.41 -14.03
CA PRO A 142 1.68 0.05 -14.05
C PRO A 142 2.30 -0.77 -12.92
N LEU A 143 1.45 -1.46 -12.17
CA LEU A 143 1.85 -2.34 -11.08
C LEU A 143 1.56 -3.79 -11.46
N LYS A 144 2.62 -4.52 -11.85
CA LYS A 144 2.54 -5.92 -12.31
C LYS A 144 2.90 -6.95 -11.26
N ALA A 145 3.56 -6.52 -10.20
CA ALA A 145 3.92 -7.33 -9.05
C ALA A 145 3.93 -6.44 -7.81
N LEU A 146 3.72 -7.00 -6.63
CA LEU A 146 3.80 -6.26 -5.37
C LEU A 146 5.26 -6.04 -4.92
N VAL A 147 6.04 -5.41 -5.80
CA VAL A 147 7.43 -5.02 -5.57
C VAL A 147 7.52 -3.50 -5.63
N SER A 148 8.27 -2.92 -4.70
CA SER A 148 8.40 -1.48 -4.51
C SER A 148 9.72 -1.14 -3.84
N GLY A 149 9.86 0.08 -3.35
CA GLY A 149 11.01 0.60 -2.64
C GLY A 149 12.02 1.29 -3.56
N PHE A 150 13.26 1.34 -3.11
CA PHE A 150 14.36 1.94 -3.84
C PHE A 150 14.54 1.27 -5.20
N ARG A 151 14.57 2.09 -6.26
CA ARG A 151 14.63 1.65 -7.66
C ARG A 151 13.55 0.63 -8.06
N GLY A 152 12.42 0.62 -7.35
CA GLY A 152 11.31 -0.29 -7.60
C GLY A 152 11.59 -1.76 -7.25
N GLY A 153 12.62 -2.05 -6.44
CA GLY A 153 13.06 -3.43 -6.19
C GLY A 153 13.43 -3.78 -4.75
N SER A 154 13.43 -2.84 -3.80
CA SER A 154 13.95 -3.08 -2.44
C SER A 154 12.94 -3.59 -1.43
N LYS A 155 11.63 -3.55 -1.73
CA LYS A 155 10.55 -3.96 -0.83
C LYS A 155 9.59 -4.90 -1.55
N PHE A 156 9.26 -6.01 -0.91
CA PHE A 156 8.41 -7.06 -1.45
C PHE A 156 7.20 -7.24 -0.54
N SER A 157 6.00 -7.19 -1.09
CA SER A 157 4.77 -7.45 -0.34
C SER A 157 4.08 -8.69 -0.89
N THR A 158 3.55 -9.53 -0.02
CA THR A 158 2.87 -10.78 -0.41
C THR A 158 1.85 -11.21 0.64
N TRP A 159 0.96 -12.13 0.25
CA TRP A 159 -0.04 -12.74 1.12
C TRP A 159 0.26 -14.23 1.32
N THR A 160 0.01 -14.72 2.54
CA THR A 160 0.30 -16.12 2.93
C THR A 160 -0.92 -16.94 3.30
N GLN A 161 -2.12 -16.35 3.28
CA GLN A 161 -3.39 -17.05 3.45
C GLN A 161 -4.50 -16.36 2.65
N ALA A 162 -5.63 -17.04 2.43
CA ALA A 162 -6.81 -16.38 1.88
C ALA A 162 -7.41 -15.37 2.87
N GLY A 163 -8.08 -14.35 2.33
CA GLY A 163 -8.78 -13.33 3.11
C GLY A 163 -8.83 -11.99 2.42
N ASP A 164 -9.31 -10.99 3.16
CA ASP A 164 -9.35 -9.60 2.71
C ASP A 164 -8.08 -8.86 3.11
N TYR A 165 -7.63 -7.99 2.21
CA TYR A 165 -6.39 -7.24 2.31
C TYR A 165 -6.60 -5.79 1.89
N GLU A 166 -5.76 -4.93 2.42
CA GLU A 166 -5.68 -3.51 2.08
C GLU A 166 -4.27 -3.19 1.58
N LEU A 167 -4.18 -2.65 0.37
CA LEU A 167 -2.93 -2.18 -0.23
C LEU A 167 -2.87 -0.66 -0.15
N VAL A 168 -1.79 -0.13 0.42
CA VAL A 168 -1.52 1.31 0.48
C VAL A 168 -0.25 1.59 -0.33
N ALA A 169 -0.31 2.60 -1.20
CA ALA A 169 0.85 3.11 -1.92
C ALA A 169 1.29 4.44 -1.32
N THR A 170 2.59 4.60 -1.11
CA THR A 170 3.21 5.87 -0.71
C THR A 170 4.27 6.23 -1.73
N LEU A 171 4.17 7.39 -2.35
CA LEU A 171 5.14 7.89 -3.31
C LEU A 171 5.89 9.07 -2.71
N LYS A 172 7.19 8.91 -2.50
CA LYS A 172 8.11 10.01 -2.27
C LYS A 172 8.69 10.47 -3.61
N THR A 173 8.55 11.75 -3.93
CA THR A 173 9.00 12.32 -5.20
C THR A 173 9.34 13.82 -5.05
N GLY A 174 9.89 14.43 -6.10
CA GLY A 174 10.07 15.87 -6.19
C GLY A 174 9.04 16.47 -7.15
N MET A 175 8.55 17.67 -6.85
CA MET A 175 7.65 18.40 -7.73
C MET A 175 8.02 19.89 -7.86
N THR A 176 7.71 20.47 -9.01
CA THR A 176 7.81 21.91 -9.27
C THR A 176 6.52 22.44 -9.90
N PRO A 177 6.02 23.63 -9.49
CA PRO A 177 6.55 24.49 -8.43
C PRO A 177 6.52 23.81 -7.05
N ALA A 178 7.52 24.10 -6.21
CA ALA A 178 7.64 23.51 -4.89
C ALA A 178 6.45 23.93 -3.99
N PRO A 179 5.72 22.99 -3.37
CA PRO A 179 4.67 23.32 -2.44
C PRO A 179 5.22 24.05 -1.21
N LYS A 180 4.39 24.87 -0.58
CA LYS A 180 4.75 25.57 0.65
C LYS A 180 5.12 24.56 1.75
N GLY A 181 6.29 24.74 2.34
CA GLY A 181 6.78 23.86 3.42
C GLY A 181 7.45 22.58 2.92
N ALA A 182 7.51 22.33 1.61
CA ALA A 182 8.33 21.26 1.08
C ALA A 182 9.82 21.60 1.26
N LYS A 183 10.64 20.58 1.50
CA LYS A 183 12.10 20.75 1.47
C LYS A 183 12.54 20.95 0.03
N ASP A 184 13.24 22.04 -0.24
CA ASP A 184 13.81 22.30 -1.55
C ASP A 184 14.98 21.33 -1.85
N PHE A 185 15.02 20.87 -3.09
CA PHE A 185 16.08 20.07 -3.67
C PHE A 185 16.19 20.46 -5.15
N ASP A 186 17.15 21.33 -5.45
CA ASP A 186 17.45 21.77 -6.82
C ASP A 186 16.23 22.37 -7.54
N GLY A 187 15.47 23.23 -6.83
CA GLY A 187 14.26 23.86 -7.36
C GLY A 187 13.02 22.96 -7.40
N PHE A 188 13.10 21.74 -6.87
CA PHE A 188 11.97 20.86 -6.62
C PHE A 188 11.66 20.79 -5.14
N GLY A 189 10.38 20.84 -4.79
CA GLY A 189 9.92 20.49 -3.44
C GLY A 189 9.82 18.98 -3.30
N VAL A 190 10.49 18.40 -2.31
CA VAL A 190 10.32 16.98 -1.95
C VAL A 190 8.97 16.80 -1.27
N VAL A 191 8.16 15.91 -1.81
CA VAL A 191 6.81 15.61 -1.33
C VAL A 191 6.62 14.11 -1.14
N THR A 192 5.71 13.76 -0.23
CA THR A 192 5.23 12.40 -0.03
C THR A 192 3.73 12.39 -0.23
N VAL A 193 3.21 11.50 -1.08
CA VAL A 193 1.77 11.36 -1.32
C VAL A 193 1.38 9.92 -1.00
N THR A 194 0.36 9.75 -0.16
CA THR A 194 -0.14 8.44 0.26
C THR A 194 -1.52 8.20 -0.31
N SER A 195 -1.76 7.02 -0.89
CA SER A 195 -3.06 6.64 -1.43
C SER A 195 -4.04 6.25 -0.32
N PRO A 196 -5.36 6.29 -0.59
CA PRO A 196 -6.30 5.51 0.19
C PRO A 196 -5.93 4.01 0.16
N ALA A 197 -6.42 3.26 1.15
CA ALA A 197 -6.36 1.81 1.13
C ALA A 197 -7.19 1.25 -0.04
N PHE A 198 -6.54 0.46 -0.88
CA PHE A 198 -7.17 -0.30 -1.96
C PHE A 198 -7.47 -1.72 -1.49
N LYS A 199 -8.76 -2.08 -1.51
CA LYS A 199 -9.21 -3.38 -1.02
C LYS A 199 -9.05 -4.46 -2.10
N LEU A 200 -8.49 -5.59 -1.69
CA LEU A 200 -8.37 -6.79 -2.52
C LEU A 200 -8.68 -8.03 -1.70
N THR A 201 -9.18 -9.08 -2.37
CA THR A 201 -9.49 -10.37 -1.76
C THR A 201 -8.60 -11.44 -2.36
N VAL A 202 -8.07 -12.30 -1.50
CA VAL A 202 -7.24 -13.44 -1.88
C VAL A 202 -8.01 -14.72 -1.56
N GLU A 203 -8.11 -15.60 -2.55
CA GLU A 203 -8.77 -16.89 -2.45
C GLU A 203 -7.73 -18.01 -2.59
N GLU A 204 -7.87 -19.09 -1.83
CA GLU A 204 -7.00 -20.27 -2.01
C GLU A 204 -7.29 -20.94 -3.35
N LYS A 205 -6.22 -21.40 -4.01
CA LYS A 205 -6.34 -22.21 -5.22
C LYS A 205 -7.03 -23.53 -4.86
N LYS A 206 -8.18 -23.77 -5.47
CA LYS A 206 -8.89 -25.06 -5.40
C LYS A 206 -8.16 -26.13 -6.19
#